data_AF-A0A0K8QPN2-F1
#
_entry.id   AF-A0A0K8QPN2-F1
#
_cell.length_a   1.000
_cell.length_b   1.000
_cell.length_c   1.000
_cell.angle_alpha   90.00
_cell.angle_beta   90.00
_cell.angle_gamma   90.00
#
_symmetry.space_group_name_H-M   'P 1'
#
loop_
_entity.id
_entity.type
_entity.pdbx_description
1 polymer ?
#
loop_
_entity_poly.entity_id
_entity_poly.type
_entity_poly.pdbx_seq_one_letter_code
_entity_poly.pdbx_strand_id
1 'polypeptide(L)'
;MAYPSLEQYNQAFSAHGTLLADPELRAGTLAKSGLGLPLAISGGFALTYTVSTARGKFAVRCFHRESKGLERRYAAISKKLASLRSPYFLDFQFQP
;
A
#
# COMPACT_ATOMS: atom_id res chain seq x y z
N MET A 1 -0.61 -11.56 15.12
CA MET A 1 0.39 -10.54 15.49
C MET A 1 -0.26 -9.21 15.21
N ALA A 2 -0.17 -8.24 16.12
CA ALA A 2 -0.78 -6.94 15.87
C ALA A 2 -0.15 -6.28 14.63
N TYR A 3 -0.97 -5.66 13.80
CA TYR A 3 -0.48 -4.85 12.68
C TYR A 3 0.37 -3.68 13.19
N PRO A 4 1.35 -3.19 12.40
CA PRO A 4 2.15 -2.04 12.76
C PRO A 4 1.31 -0.77 12.96
N SER A 5 1.75 0.08 13.87
CA SER A 5 1.17 1.40 14.11
C SER A 5 1.45 2.36 12.95
N LEU A 6 0.77 3.51 12.94
CA LEU A 6 1.05 4.62 12.01
C LEU A 6 2.54 5.01 12.03
N GLU A 7 3.12 5.12 13.22
CA GLU A 7 4.52 5.50 13.40
C GLU A 7 5.48 4.46 12.83
N GLN A 8 5.24 3.17 13.11
CA GLN A 8 6.04 2.08 12.57
C GLN A 8 5.95 2.02 11.05
N TYR A 9 4.76 2.23 10.47
CA TYR A 9 4.63 2.34 9.03
C TYR A 9 5.35 3.56 8.46
N ASN A 10 5.24 4.74 9.06
CA ASN A 10 5.99 5.92 8.61
C ASN A 10 7.52 5.68 8.65
N GLN A 11 8.02 5.00 9.68
CA GLN A 11 9.42 4.61 9.74
C GLN A 11 9.79 3.66 8.59
N ALA A 12 8.97 2.63 8.35
CA ALA A 12 9.20 1.69 7.25
C ALA A 12 9.16 2.38 5.87
N PHE A 13 8.20 3.28 5.64
CA PHE A 13 8.11 4.02 4.39
C PHE A 13 9.23 5.04 4.21
N SER A 14 9.87 5.51 5.28
CA SER A 14 11.10 6.30 5.16
C SER A 14 12.26 5.49 4.56
N ALA A 15 12.21 4.16 4.65
CA ALA A 15 13.13 3.21 4.03
C ALA A 15 12.44 2.35 2.93
N HIS A 16 11.45 2.91 2.22
CA HIS A 16 10.64 2.15 1.24
C HIS A 16 11.48 1.47 0.14
N GLY A 17 12.61 2.08 -0.26
CA GLY A 17 13.50 1.55 -1.28
C GLY A 17 14.13 0.19 -0.96
N THR A 18 14.14 -0.22 0.32
CA THR A 18 14.62 -1.54 0.75
C THR A 18 13.51 -2.45 1.26
N LEU A 19 12.41 -1.88 1.77
CA LEU A 19 11.36 -2.64 2.45
C LEU A 19 10.16 -3.01 1.58
N LEU A 20 9.87 -2.26 0.51
CA LEU A 20 8.82 -2.67 -0.42
C LEU A 20 9.30 -3.84 -1.28
N ALA A 21 8.43 -4.83 -1.54
CA ALA A 21 8.80 -6.00 -2.34
C ALA A 21 8.85 -5.68 -3.85
N ASP A 22 7.99 -4.77 -4.32
CA ASP A 22 7.89 -4.42 -5.73
C ASP A 22 9.05 -3.51 -6.17
N PRO A 23 9.88 -3.91 -7.16
CA PRO A 23 11.02 -3.11 -7.63
C PRO A 23 10.65 -1.72 -8.15
N GLU A 24 9.48 -1.59 -8.77
CA GLU A 24 9.00 -0.31 -9.28
C GLU A 24 8.63 0.64 -8.14
N LEU A 25 7.96 0.12 -7.10
CA LEU A 25 7.63 0.90 -5.93
C LEU A 25 8.87 1.27 -5.11
N ARG A 26 9.88 0.38 -5.03
CA ARG A 26 11.16 0.67 -4.37
C ARG A 26 11.91 1.82 -5.04
N ALA A 27 11.91 1.85 -6.37
CA ALA A 27 12.56 2.91 -7.16
C ALA A 27 11.72 4.21 -7.23
N GLY A 28 10.47 4.17 -6.78
CA GLY A 28 9.54 5.30 -6.84
C GLY A 28 9.84 6.41 -5.82
N THR A 29 9.22 7.56 -6.05
CA THR A 29 9.25 8.72 -5.16
C THR A 29 8.03 8.71 -4.25
N LEU A 30 8.27 8.62 -2.94
CA LEU A 30 7.23 8.68 -1.92
C LEU A 30 6.75 10.12 -1.70
N ALA A 31 5.43 10.32 -1.65
CA ALA A 31 4.85 11.59 -1.24
C ALA A 31 5.17 11.90 0.22
N LYS A 32 5.58 13.14 0.49
CA LYS A 32 5.99 13.61 1.81
C LYS A 32 5.14 14.80 2.27
N SER A 33 5.01 14.97 3.58
CA SER A 33 4.41 16.16 4.19
C SER A 33 5.34 17.36 4.06
N GLY A 34 4.88 18.55 4.48
CA GLY A 34 5.71 19.76 4.52
C GLY A 34 6.96 19.65 5.42
N LEU A 35 7.00 18.66 6.32
CA LEU A 35 8.14 18.37 7.18
C LEU A 35 9.10 17.32 6.59
N GLY A 36 8.86 16.86 5.35
CA GLY A 36 9.69 15.85 4.69
C GLY A 36 9.47 14.40 5.15
N LEU A 37 8.49 14.16 6.03
CA LEU A 37 8.10 12.83 6.49
C LEU A 37 7.14 12.15 5.50
N PRO A 38 7.10 10.80 5.42
CA PRO A 38 6.08 10.08 4.66
C PRO A 38 4.67 10.60 4.92
N LEU A 39 3.95 10.90 3.84
CA LEU A 39 2.57 11.35 3.92
C LEU A 39 1.64 10.13 3.90
N ALA A 40 1.21 9.71 5.09
CA ALA A 40 0.19 8.70 5.26
C ALA A 40 -1.21 9.32 5.25
N ILE A 41 -2.06 8.91 4.29
CA ILE A 41 -3.49 9.23 4.31
C ILE A 41 -4.19 8.14 5.10
N SER A 42 -4.64 8.48 6.31
CA SER A 42 -5.22 7.52 7.25
C SER A 42 -6.73 7.36 7.06
N GLY A 43 -7.20 6.12 7.10
CA GLY A 43 -8.61 5.77 7.24
C GLY A 43 -8.83 4.76 8.36
N GLY A 44 -10.09 4.37 8.58
CA GLY A 44 -10.48 3.53 9.72
C GLY A 44 -9.86 2.13 9.79
N PHE A 45 -9.19 1.65 8.73
CA PHE A 45 -8.63 0.28 8.63
C PHE A 45 -7.23 0.19 8.01
N ALA A 46 -6.86 1.15 7.16
CA ALA A 46 -5.61 1.12 6.43
C ALA A 46 -5.04 2.52 6.28
N LEU A 47 -3.72 2.59 6.17
CA LEU A 47 -2.94 3.76 5.79
C LEU A 47 -2.67 3.69 4.29
N THR A 48 -2.76 4.81 3.60
CA THR A 48 -2.49 4.90 2.17
C THR A 48 -1.31 5.83 1.94
N TYR A 49 -0.27 5.30 1.30
CA TYR A 49 0.90 6.04 0.87
C TYR A 49 0.86 6.21 -0.64
N THR A 50 1.31 7.36 -1.11
CA THR A 50 1.41 7.65 -2.55
C THR A 50 2.85 7.46 -3.01
N VAL A 51 3.06 6.62 -4.01
CA VAL A 51 4.37 6.44 -4.66
C VAL A 51 4.23 6.78 -6.14
N SER A 52 5.01 7.75 -6.61
CA SER A 52 5.10 8.11 -8.03
C SER A 52 6.28 7.39 -8.67
N THR A 53 6.05 6.73 -9.80
CA THR A 53 7.05 5.96 -10.55
C THR A 53 7.07 6.44 -12.01
N ALA A 54 7.95 5.84 -12.84
CA ALA A 54 7.97 6.12 -14.27
C ALA A 54 6.70 5.65 -15.01
N ARG A 55 5.97 4.64 -14.49
CA ARG A 55 4.77 4.10 -15.15
C ARG A 55 3.47 4.70 -14.61
N GLY A 56 3.53 5.45 -13.52
CA GLY A 56 2.38 6.17 -13.00
C GLY A 56 2.42 6.41 -11.51
N LYS A 57 1.23 6.63 -10.94
CA LYS A 57 1.05 6.94 -9.53
C LYS A 57 0.33 5.78 -8.85
N PHE A 58 0.95 5.24 -7.80
CA PHE A 58 0.47 4.09 -7.06
C PHE A 58 -0.02 4.49 -5.66
N ALA A 59 -1.07 3.82 -5.21
CA ALA A 59 -1.55 3.88 -3.84
C ALA A 59 -1.12 2.60 -3.12
N VAL A 60 -0.15 2.69 -2.21
CA VAL A 60 0.28 1.57 -1.37
C VAL A 60 -0.55 1.60 -0.10
N ARG A 61 -1.40 0.58 0.09
CA ARG A 61 -2.32 0.50 1.22
C ARG A 61 -1.86 -0.55 2.23
N CYS A 62 -1.64 -0.12 3.47
CA CYS A 62 -1.16 -0.97 4.56
C CYS A 62 -2.21 -1.04 5.67
N PHE A 63 -2.63 -2.25 6.03
CA PHE A 63 -3.61 -2.45 7.10
C PHE A 63 -2.95 -2.20 8.46
N HIS A 64 -3.60 -1.39 9.30
CA HIS A 64 -3.14 -1.13 10.68
C HIS A 64 -4.12 -1.66 11.73
N ARG A 65 -5.21 -2.30 11.30
CA ARG A 65 -6.19 -2.94 12.17
C ARG A 65 -6.56 -4.32 11.64
N GLU A 66 -6.63 -5.26 12.57
CA GLU A 66 -7.09 -6.61 12.26
C GLU A 66 -8.59 -6.64 11.93
N SER A 67 -8.95 -7.52 11.02
CA SER A 67 -10.33 -7.86 10.71
C SER A 67 -10.41 -9.35 10.40
N LYS A 68 -11.41 -10.04 10.95
CA LYS A 68 -11.57 -11.50 10.76
C LYS A 68 -11.58 -11.84 9.27
N GLY A 69 -10.65 -12.67 8.81
CA GLY A 69 -10.58 -13.13 7.41
C GLY A 69 -10.09 -12.08 6.40
N LEU A 70 -9.38 -11.03 6.85
CA LEU A 70 -8.86 -9.97 5.98
C LEU A 70 -8.03 -10.51 4.82
N GLU A 71 -7.00 -11.31 5.10
CA GLU A 71 -6.10 -11.86 4.08
C GLU A 71 -6.88 -12.68 3.05
N ARG A 72 -7.73 -13.61 3.51
CA ARG A 72 -8.58 -14.42 2.63
C ARG A 72 -9.45 -13.56 1.71
N ARG A 73 -10.06 -12.49 2.25
CA ARG A 73 -10.88 -11.58 1.45
C ARG A 73 -10.06 -10.84 0.39
N TYR A 74 -8.93 -10.25 0.77
CA TYR A 74 -8.14 -9.44 -0.16
C TYR A 74 -7.38 -10.29 -1.19
N ALA A 75 -6.97 -11.50 -0.85
CA ALA A 75 -6.47 -12.48 -1.82
C ALA A 75 -7.55 -12.85 -2.85
N ALA A 76 -8.79 -13.11 -2.41
CA ALA A 76 -9.90 -13.40 -3.31
C ALA A 76 -10.26 -12.21 -4.22
N ILE A 77 -10.26 -10.99 -3.68
CA ILE A 77 -10.49 -9.75 -4.43
C ILE A 77 -9.40 -9.56 -5.49
N SER A 78 -8.12 -9.67 -5.12
CA SER A 78 -7.00 -9.54 -6.06
C SER A 78 -7.10 -10.54 -7.22
N LYS A 79 -7.36 -11.82 -6.91
CA LYS A 79 -7.57 -12.86 -7.93
C LYS A 79 -8.75 -12.53 -8.84
N LYS A 80 -9.88 -12.09 -8.27
CA LYS A 80 -11.09 -11.81 -9.06
C LYS A 80 -10.91 -10.59 -9.96
N LEU A 81 -10.37 -9.50 -9.45
CA LEU A 81 -10.15 -8.27 -10.24
C LEU A 81 -9.17 -8.54 -11.40
N ALA A 82 -8.08 -9.27 -11.14
CA ALA A 82 -7.14 -9.68 -12.19
C ALA A 82 -7.81 -10.52 -13.30
N SER A 83 -8.79 -11.37 -12.95
CA SER A 83 -9.52 -12.18 -13.93
C SER A 83 -10.55 -11.41 -14.76
N LEU A 84 -11.08 -10.30 -14.24
CA LEU A 84 -12.15 -9.54 -14.91
C LEU A 84 -11.63 -8.70 -16.09
N ARG A 85 -10.37 -8.25 -16.04
CA ARG A 85 -9.74 -7.39 -17.07
C ARG A 85 -10.65 -6.26 -17.53
N SER A 86 -11.34 -5.64 -16.58
CA SER A 86 -12.36 -4.63 -16.85
C SER A 86 -11.76 -3.22 -16.73
N PRO A 87 -12.04 -2.31 -17.68
CA PRO A 87 -11.55 -0.93 -17.62
C PRO A 87 -12.19 -0.11 -16.49
N TYR A 88 -13.21 -0.64 -15.82
CA TYR A 88 -13.90 0.02 -14.71
C TYR A 88 -13.24 -0.21 -13.35
N PHE A 89 -12.22 -1.07 -13.27
CA PHE A 89 -11.47 -1.33 -12.05
C PHE A 89 -9.99 -0.99 -12.23
N LEU A 90 -9.36 -0.50 -11.17
CA LEU A 90 -7.92 -0.33 -11.12
C LEU A 90 -7.23 -1.69 -10.99
N ASP A 91 -6.00 -1.77 -11.48
CA ASP A 91 -5.10 -2.87 -11.16
C ASP A 91 -4.89 -2.93 -9.65
N PHE A 92 -4.98 -4.15 -9.12
CA PHE A 92 -4.93 -4.38 -7.67
C PHE A 92 -4.21 -5.69 -7.34
N GLN A 93 -3.19 -5.58 -6.49
CA GLN A 93 -2.45 -6.71 -5.94
C GLN A 93 -2.49 -6.67 -4.40
N PHE A 94 -2.83 -7.80 -3.78
CA PHE A 94 -2.68 -8.00 -2.35
C PHE A 94 -1.35 -8.70 -2.05
N GLN A 95 -0.60 -8.18 -1.07
CA GLN A 95 0.64 -8.77 -0.56
C GLN A 95 0.41 -9.08 0.94
N PRO A 96 0.56 -10.35 1.38
CA PRO A 96 0.38 -10.75 2.77
C PRO A 96 1.52 -10.27 3.68
#